data_AF-W6VX57-F1
#
_entry.id   AF-W6VX57-F1
#
_cell.length_a   1.000
_cell.length_b   1.000
_cell.length_c   1.000
_cell.angle_alpha   90.00
_cell.angle_beta   90.00
_cell.angle_gamma   90.00
#
_symmetry.space_group_name_H-M   'P 1'
#
loop_
_entity.id
_entity.type
_entity.pdbx_description
1 polymer ?
#
loop_
_entity_poly.entity_id
_entity_poly.type
_entity_poly.pdbx_seq_one_letter_code
_entity_poly.pdbx_strand_id
1 'polypeptide(L)' 'MGRPPVLSHLKRDKRLVVMMTDDELSALASAAQAAGAASVSDWVRNILLEAAGGPGVRVGK' A
#
# COMPACT_ATOMS: atom_id res chain seq x y z
N MET A 1 17.50 8.14 -21.32
CA MET A 1 17.79 6.86 -20.63
C MET A 1 16.48 6.29 -20.14
N GLY A 2 15.93 5.31 -20.86
CA GLY A 2 14.58 4.78 -20.65
C GLY A 2 14.41 4.11 -19.29
N ARG A 3 13.26 4.33 -18.64
CA ARG A 3 12.90 3.69 -17.38
C ARG A 3 12.97 2.16 -17.61
N PRO A 4 13.76 1.40 -16.82
CA PRO A 4 13.87 -0.03 -17.01
C PRO A 4 12.47 -0.69 -16.98
N PRO A 5 12.20 -1.68 -17.85
CA PRO A 5 10.92 -2.34 -17.91
C PRO A 5 10.64 -3.01 -16.57
N VAL A 6 9.49 -2.69 -15.98
CA VAL A 6 9.05 -3.29 -14.72
C VAL A 6 8.90 -4.79 -14.96
N LEU A 7 9.70 -5.60 -14.25
CA LEU A 7 9.70 -7.05 -14.35
C LEU A 7 8.27 -7.58 -14.17
N SER A 8 7.81 -8.31 -15.18
CA SER A 8 6.43 -8.75 -15.42
C SER A 8 5.80 -9.64 -14.33
N HIS A 9 6.56 -9.99 -13.29
CA HIS A 9 6.09 -10.79 -12.15
C HIS A 9 5.54 -9.93 -10.99
N LEU A 10 5.61 -8.59 -11.09
CA LEU A 10 5.00 -7.63 -10.17
C LEU A 10 3.68 -7.05 -10.71
N LYS A 11 3.01 -7.77 -11.59
CA LYS A 11 1.74 -7.33 -12.17
C LYS A 11 0.63 -7.48 -11.12
N ARG A 12 0.44 -6.41 -10.34
CA ARG A 12 -0.72 -6.25 -9.45
C ARG A 12 -1.92 -5.86 -10.32
N ASP A 13 -2.51 -6.84 -11.00
CA ASP A 13 -3.59 -6.59 -11.96
C ASP A 13 -4.95 -6.38 -11.27
N LYS A 14 -5.11 -6.86 -10.03
CA LYS A 14 -6.34 -6.70 -9.23
C LYS A 14 -6.27 -5.44 -8.38
N ARG A 15 -7.38 -4.67 -8.34
CA ARG A 15 -7.49 -3.41 -7.62
C ARG A 15 -8.60 -3.47 -6.57
N LEU A 16 -8.32 -2.97 -5.38
CA LEU A 16 -9.33 -2.61 -4.38
C LEU A 16 -9.51 -1.10 -4.45
N VAL A 17 -10.72 -0.65 -4.77
CA VAL A 17 -11.05 0.78 -4.84
C VAL A 17 -12.11 1.06 -3.78
N VAL A 18 -11.86 2.07 -2.96
CA VAL A 18 -12.76 2.50 -1.90
C VAL A 18 -12.98 3.99 -2.07
N MET A 19 -14.24 4.42 -2.04
CA MET A 19 -14.60 5.83 -2.03
C MET A 19 -14.39 6.35 -0.61
N MET A 20 -13.70 7.49 -0.49
CA MET A 20 -13.34 8.10 0.78
C MET A 20 -13.65 9.58 0.71
N THR A 21 -14.00 10.16 1.84
CA THR A 21 -13.99 11.60 2.04
C THR A 21 -12.56 12.13 2.11
N ASP A 22 -12.39 13.44 2.01
CA ASP A 22 -11.09 14.10 2.13
C ASP A 22 -10.49 13.90 3.53
N ASP A 23 -11.32 13.99 4.58
CA ASP A 23 -10.92 13.72 5.97
C ASP A 23 -10.40 12.29 6.18
N GLU A 24 -11.09 11.29 5.63
CA GLU A 24 -10.65 9.89 5.72
C GLU A 24 -9.30 9.69 5.00
N LEU A 25 -9.13 10.29 3.82
CA LEU A 25 -7.86 10.23 3.09
C LEU A 25 -6.73 10.90 3.88
N SER A 26 -6.99 12.06 4.47
CA SER A 26 -6.02 12.83 5.27
C SER A 26 -5.56 12.06 6.52
N ALA A 27 -6.50 11.43 7.23
CA ALA A 27 -6.20 10.59 8.38
C ALA A 27 -5.33 9.38 8.00
N LEU A 28 -5.66 8.70 6.89
CA LEU A 28 -4.88 7.55 6.41
C LEU A 28 -3.51 7.95 5.88
N ALA A 29 -3.39 9.11 5.22
CA ALA A 29 -2.11 9.66 4.79
C ALA A 29 -1.18 9.92 5.98
N SER A 30 -1.71 10.55 7.04
CA SER A 30 -0.97 10.82 8.26
C SER A 30 -0.51 9.53 8.95
N ALA A 31 -1.39 8.53 9.04
CA ALA A 31 -1.06 7.24 9.65
C ALA A 31 -0.04 6.43 8.81
N ALA A 32 -0.16 6.45 7.48
CA ALA A 32 0.80 5.81 6.59
C ALA A 32 2.19 6.45 6.70
N GLN A 33 2.26 7.78 6.79
CA GLN A 33 3.51 8.51 6.98
C GLN A 33 4.15 8.17 8.33
N ALA A 34 3.37 8.16 9.42
CA ALA A 34 3.84 7.78 10.75
C ALA A 34 4.37 6.34 10.81
N ALA A 35 3.79 5.44 10.01
CA ALA A 35 4.25 4.07 9.85
C ALA A 35 5.47 3.91 8.91
N GLY A 36 5.99 5.00 8.33
CA GLY A 36 7.12 4.98 7.40
C GLY A 36 6.82 4.30 6.06
N ALA A 37 5.54 4.21 5.70
CA ALA A 37 5.14 3.53 4.47
C ALA A 37 5.38 4.41 3.24
N ALA A 38 5.74 3.77 2.12
CA ALA A 38 5.98 4.47 0.85
C ALA A 38 4.71 5.12 0.26
N SER A 39 3.52 4.62 0.61
CA SER A 39 2.23 5.19 0.21
C SER A 39 1.09 4.64 1.07
N VAL A 40 -0.04 5.36 1.13
CA VAL A 40 -1.28 4.90 1.78
C VAL A 40 -1.72 3.53 1.24
N SER A 41 -1.68 3.34 -0.07
CA SER A 41 -2.09 2.07 -0.69
C SER A 41 -1.20 0.90 -0.29
N ASP A 42 0.12 1.11 -0.15
CA ASP A 42 1.02 0.05 0.31
C ASP A 42 0.79 -0.27 1.79
N TRP A 43 0.61 0.76 2.61
CA TRP A 43 0.33 0.65 4.03
C TRP A 43 -0.97 -0.13 4.30
N VAL A 44 -2.09 0.30 3.69
CA VAL A 44 -3.40 -0.35 3.84
C VAL A 44 -3.36 -1.78 3.33
N ARG A 45 -2.69 -2.05 2.20
CA ARG A 45 -2.54 -3.42 1.68
C ARG A 45 -1.84 -4.33 2.69
N ASN A 46 -0.78 -3.86 3.33
CA ASN A 46 -0.04 -4.66 4.29
C ASN A 46 -0.88 -4.95 5.54
N ILE A 47 -1.60 -3.94 6.08
CA ILE A 47 -2.54 -4.14 7.20
C ILE A 47 -3.61 -5.18 6.88
N LEU A 48 -4.23 -5.09 5.69
CA LEU A 48 -5.28 -6.03 5.29
C LEU A 48 -4.75 -7.45 5.11
N LEU A 49 -3.54 -7.62 4.60
CA LEU A 49 -2.91 -8.93 4.46
C LEU A 49 -2.56 -9.54 5.83
N GLU A 50 -2.05 -8.74 6.77
CA GLU A 50 -1.79 -9.18 8.13
C GLU A 50 -3.08 -9.59 8.85
N ALA A 51 -4.15 -8.79 8.74
CA ALA A 51 -5.45 -9.08 9.31
C ALA A 51 -6.09 -10.37 8.73
N ALA A 52 -5.82 -10.66 7.45
CA ALA A 52 -6.28 -11.87 6.79
C ALA A 52 -5.44 -13.13 7.14
N GLY A 53 -4.39 -13.00 7.96
CA GLY A 53 -3.45 -14.09 8.24
C GLY A 53 -2.57 -14.47 7.05
N GLY A 54 -2.50 -13.61 6.03
CA GLY A 54 -1.61 -13.77 4.89
C GLY A 54 -0.18 -13.31 5.21
N PRO A 55 0.79 -13.57 4.31
CA PRO A 55 2.14 -13.05 4.46
C PRO A 55 2.11 -11.52 4.32
N GLY A 56 2.03 -10.81 5.44
CA GLY A 56 2.27 -9.37 5.50
C GLY A 56 3.72 -9.07 5.09
N VAL A 57 3.92 -8.08 4.22
CA VAL A 57 5.27 -7.58 3.92
C VAL A 57 5.76 -6.83 5.15
N ARG A 58 6.70 -7.43 5.88
CA ARG A 58 7.37 -6.75 6.99
C ARG A 58 8.21 -5.61 6.42
N VAL A 59 7.77 -4.37 6.63
CA VAL A 59 8.56 -3.19 6.30
C VAL A 59 9.76 -3.18 7.25
N GLY A 60 10.95 -3.39 6.68
CA GLY A 60 12.21 -3.43 7.42
C GLY A 60 12.49 -2.10 8.12
N LYS A 61 13.04 -2.21 9.34
CA LYS A 61 13.51 -1.11 10.19
C LYS A 61 14.65 -0.33 9.54
#